data_AF-A0A6G3X5V0-F1
#
_entry.id   AF-A0A6G3X5V0-F1
#
_cell.length_a   1.000
_cell.length_b   1.000
_cell.length_c   1.000
_cell.angle_alpha   90.00
_cell.angle_beta   90.00
_cell.angle_gamma   90.00
#
_symmetry.space_group_name_H-M   'P 1'
#
loop_
_entity.id
_entity.type
_entity.pdbx_description
1 polymer ?
#
loop_
_entity_poly.entity_id
_entity_poly.type
_entity_poly.pdbx_seq_one_letter_code
_entity_poly.pdbx_strand_id
1 'polypeptide(L)' 'DAPTRGNSTVNGRSYAAHPAPLTQVGALLEARSVHPGRSALNHLMALAHTHGIPRRRVEEVIDLAGLTDAAHRRVKGFS' A
#
# COMPACT_ATOMS: atom_id res chain seq x y z
N ASP A 1 -2.38 -2.06 -21.50
CA ASP A 1 -1.15 -2.68 -21.98
C ASP A 1 -1.21 -4.18 -21.69
N ALA A 2 -0.74 -5.03 -22.59
CA ALA A 2 -0.71 -6.49 -22.40
C ALA A 2 0.58 -7.07 -22.99
N PRO A 3 1.19 -8.10 -22.34
CA PRO A 3 2.44 -8.67 -22.83
C PRO A 3 2.24 -9.27 -24.23
N THR A 4 3.21 -9.05 -25.12
CA THR A 4 3.14 -9.52 -26.52
C THR A 4 3.27 -11.04 -26.62
N ARG A 5 4.05 -11.67 -25.73
CA ARG A 5 4.23 -13.14 -25.57
C ARG A 5 4.64 -13.48 -24.14
N GLY A 6 4.50 -14.75 -23.76
CA GLY A 6 4.92 -15.27 -22.45
C GLY A 6 3.81 -15.23 -21.39
N ASN A 7 4.11 -15.75 -20.20
CA ASN A 7 3.25 -15.67 -19.03
C ASN A 7 4.09 -15.43 -17.77
N SER A 8 3.47 -14.80 -16.77
CA SER A 8 4.07 -14.56 -15.47
C SER A 8 3.10 -14.99 -14.38
N THR A 9 3.63 -15.59 -13.32
CA THR A 9 2.86 -16.01 -12.15
C THR A 9 3.34 -15.29 -10.91
N VAL A 10 2.42 -15.01 -9.99
CA VAL A 10 2.71 -14.57 -8.62
C VAL A 10 2.31 -15.71 -7.71
N ASN A 11 3.24 -16.20 -6.89
CA ASN A 11 3.00 -17.33 -5.96
C ASN A 11 2.38 -18.56 -6.68
N GLY A 12 2.88 -18.87 -7.88
CA GLY A 12 2.45 -20.03 -8.68
C GLY A 12 1.10 -19.89 -9.39
N ARG A 13 0.46 -18.71 -9.38
CA ARG A 13 -0.83 -18.45 -10.06
C ARG A 13 -0.76 -17.19 -10.92
N SER A 14 -1.60 -17.11 -11.95
CA SER A 14 -1.83 -15.83 -12.65
C SER A 14 -2.31 -14.77 -11.64
N TYR A 15 -1.83 -13.53 -11.75
CA TYR A 15 -2.17 -12.46 -10.81
C TYR A 15 -3.69 -12.30 -10.61
N ALA A 16 -4.46 -12.32 -11.71
CA ALA A 16 -5.91 -12.17 -11.68
C ALA A 16 -6.66 -13.37 -11.08
N ALA A 17 -6.00 -14.51 -10.89
CA ALA A 17 -6.60 -15.72 -10.32
C ALA A 17 -6.51 -15.79 -8.79
N HIS A 18 -5.88 -14.80 -8.13
CA HIS A 18 -5.85 -14.71 -6.67
C HIS A 18 -7.20 -14.23 -6.13
N PRO A 19 -7.67 -14.72 -4.96
CA PRO A 19 -8.91 -14.22 -4.35
C PRO A 19 -8.86 -12.74 -3.98
N ALA A 20 -7.66 -12.23 -3.65
CA ALA A 20 -7.42 -10.84 -3.34
C ALA A 20 -6.10 -10.37 -4.00
N PRO A 21 -6.06 -10.13 -5.33
CA PRO A 21 -4.83 -9.86 -6.07
C PRO A 21 -4.04 -8.67 -5.50
N LEU A 22 -4.73 -7.61 -5.05
CA LEU A 22 -4.12 -6.41 -4.47
C LEU A 22 -3.44 -6.65 -3.10
N THR A 23 -3.62 -7.83 -2.49
CA THR A 23 -2.87 -8.26 -1.30
C THR A 23 -1.59 -9.04 -1.66
N GLN A 24 -1.43 -9.42 -2.93
CA GLN A 24 -0.31 -10.21 -3.42
C GLN A 24 0.78 -9.34 -4.04
N VAL A 25 0.37 -8.25 -4.73
CA VAL A 25 1.29 -7.31 -5.37
C VAL A 25 0.82 -5.89 -5.11
N GLY A 26 1.74 -5.04 -4.68
CA GLY A 26 1.56 -3.58 -4.62
C GLY A 26 2.66 -2.88 -5.41
N ALA A 27 2.39 -1.68 -5.90
CA ALA A 27 3.37 -0.84 -6.57
C ALA A 27 3.21 0.61 -6.08
N LEU A 28 4.34 1.28 -5.86
CA LEU A 28 4.41 2.72 -5.58
C LEU A 28 5.11 3.37 -6.77
N LEU A 29 4.36 4.11 -7.58
CA LEU A 29 4.89 4.76 -8.78
C LEU A 29 5.49 6.14 -8.46
N GLU A 30 4.81 6.92 -7.62
CA GLU A 30 5.24 8.27 -7.21
C GLU A 30 4.78 8.55 -5.77
N ALA A 31 5.69 9.03 -4.93
CA ALA A 31 5.39 9.38 -3.54
C ALA A 31 4.45 10.60 -3.39
N ARG A 32 4.24 11.38 -4.46
CA ARG A 32 3.38 12.58 -4.47
C ARG A 32 1.89 12.27 -4.60
N SER A 33 1.51 11.03 -4.89
CA SER A 33 0.11 10.60 -5.02
C SER A 33 -0.61 10.41 -3.66
N VAL A 34 -0.21 11.18 -2.65
CA VAL A 34 -0.82 11.17 -1.31
C VAL A 34 -1.71 12.38 -1.11
N HIS A 35 -2.87 12.20 -0.50
CA HIS A 35 -3.76 13.32 -0.19
C HIS A 35 -3.12 14.19 0.91
N PRO A 36 -2.78 15.47 0.63
CA PRO A 36 -1.92 16.27 1.51
C PRO A 36 -2.53 16.57 2.89
N GLY A 37 -3.87 16.53 3.00
CA GLY A 37 -4.59 16.71 4.25
C GLY A 37 -4.63 15.48 5.17
N ARG A 38 -4.22 14.29 4.72
CA ARG A 38 -4.23 13.07 5.54
C ARG A 38 -2.94 12.97 6.35
N SER A 39 -3.03 12.35 7.53
CA SER A 39 -1.84 11.87 8.24
C SER A 39 -1.29 10.60 7.58
N ALA A 40 -0.05 10.22 7.91
CA ALA A 40 0.53 8.95 7.42
C ALA A 40 -0.35 7.76 7.81
N LEU A 41 -0.82 7.73 9.06
CA LEU A 41 -1.77 6.72 9.54
C LEU A 41 -3.06 6.71 8.71
N ASN A 42 -3.71 7.86 8.53
CA ASN A 42 -4.98 7.92 7.80
C ASN A 42 -4.83 7.61 6.31
N HIS A 43 -3.66 7.90 5.72
CA HIS A 43 -3.36 7.52 4.36
C HIS A 43 -3.30 5.99 4.21
N LEU A 44 -2.53 5.31 5.07
CA LEU A 44 -2.43 3.85 5.05
C LEU A 44 -3.73 3.17 5.46
N MET A 45 -4.47 3.72 6.43
CA MET A 45 -5.79 3.22 6.79
C MET A 45 -6.77 3.29 5.61
N ALA A 46 -6.72 4.35 4.78
CA ALA A 46 -7.60 4.42 3.61
C ALA A 46 -7.36 3.26 2.62
N LEU A 47 -6.09 2.86 2.42
CA LEU A 47 -5.74 1.68 1.61
C LEU A 47 -6.12 0.38 2.32
N ALA A 48 -5.97 0.33 3.64
CA ALA A 48 -6.26 -0.87 4.41
C ALA A 48 -7.75 -1.24 4.36
N HIS A 49 -8.65 -0.25 4.44
CA HIS A 49 -10.09 -0.47 4.36
C HIS A 49 -10.54 -1.07 3.02
N THR A 50 -9.87 -0.78 1.90
CA THR A 50 -10.24 -1.32 0.60
C THR A 50 -9.80 -2.78 0.40
N HIS A 51 -8.88 -3.28 1.23
CA HIS A 51 -8.23 -4.58 1.05
C HIS A 51 -8.31 -5.48 2.29
N GLY A 52 -9.14 -5.13 3.27
CA GLY A 52 -9.33 -5.93 4.49
C GLY A 52 -8.07 -6.05 5.34
N ILE A 53 -7.15 -5.08 5.26
CA ILE A 53 -5.92 -5.09 6.04
C ILE A 53 -6.25 -4.58 7.46
N PRO A 54 -5.90 -5.31 8.52
CA PRO A 54 -6.21 -4.90 9.88
C PRO A 54 -5.39 -3.68 10.30
N ARG A 55 -5.96 -2.84 11.18
CA ARG A 55 -5.28 -1.66 11.75
C ARG A 55 -3.89 -2.00 12.31
N ARG A 56 -3.76 -3.11 13.02
CA ARG A 56 -2.48 -3.57 13.58
C ARG A 56 -1.39 -3.64 12.52
N ARG A 57 -1.70 -4.11 11.31
CA ARG A 57 -0.73 -4.20 10.22
C ARG A 57 -0.27 -2.82 9.77
N VAL A 58 -1.16 -1.83 9.78
CA VAL A 58 -0.82 -0.43 9.48
C VAL A 58 0.14 0.13 10.52
N GLU A 59 -0.10 -0.13 11.80
CA GLU A 59 0.79 0.30 12.89
C GLU A 59 2.17 -0.35 12.77
N GLU A 60 2.23 -1.66 12.48
CA GLU A 60 3.48 -2.39 12.26
C GLU A 60 4.32 -1.80 11.10
N VAL A 61 3.69 -1.41 9.98
CA VAL A 61 4.45 -0.87 8.84
C VAL A 61 4.90 0.57 9.06
N ILE A 62 4.15 1.35 9.85
CA ILE A 62 4.58 2.69 10.26
C ILE A 62 5.83 2.58 11.14
N ASP A 63 5.83 1.64 12.07
CA ASP A 63 6.97 1.35 12.92
C ASP A 63 8.18 0.86 12.13
N LEU A 64 7.96 -0.11 11.24
CA LEU A 64 9.00 -0.64 10.35
C LEU A 64 9.64 0.45 9.47
N ALA A 65 8.86 1.46 9.07
CA ALA A 65 9.34 2.59 8.28
C ALA A 65 10.05 3.68 9.12
N GLY A 66 10.11 3.53 10.45
CA GLY A 66 10.65 4.55 11.35
C GLY A 66 9.80 5.83 11.43
N LEU A 67 8.50 5.73 11.13
CA LEU A 67 7.58 6.87 11.04
C LEU A 67 6.64 6.99 12.23
N THR A 68 6.86 6.23 13.31
CA THR A 68 6.00 6.21 14.50
C THR A 68 5.74 7.62 15.04
N ASP A 69 6.80 8.43 15.22
CA ASP A 69 6.68 9.80 15.73
C ASP A 69 5.96 10.77 14.77
N ALA A 70 5.89 10.40 13.49
CA ALA A 70 5.23 11.18 12.44
C ALA A 70 3.85 10.63 12.04
N ALA A 71 3.39 9.51 12.63
CA ALA A 71 2.20 8.78 12.22
C ALA A 71 0.94 9.65 12.12
N HIS A 72 0.81 10.60 13.04
CA HIS A 72 -0.34 11.51 13.16
C HIS A 72 -0.12 12.88 12.47
N ARG A 73 1.09 13.17 11.99
CA ARG A 73 1.39 14.39 11.25
C ARG A 73 0.84 14.31 9.82
N ARG A 74 0.36 15.43 9.29
CA ARG A 74 -0.08 15.54 7.89
C ARG A 74 1.09 15.28 6.94
N VAL A 75 0.87 14.47 5.91
CA VAL A 75 1.90 14.08 4.94
C VAL A 75 2.45 15.25 4.13
N LYS A 76 1.71 16.36 3.99
CA LYS A 76 2.19 17.58 3.32
C LYS A 76 3.50 18.13 3.91
N GLY A 77 3.78 17.86 5.18
CA GLY A 77 4.99 18.32 5.87
C GLY A 77 6.13 17.31 5.92
N PHE A 78 6.07 16.24 5.11
CA PHE A 78 7.14 15.24 5.00
C PHE A 78 8.17 15.72 3.98
N SER A 79 9.43 15.28 4.13
CA SER A 79 10.59 15.73 3.34
C SER A 79 11.30 14.55 2.72
#